data_AF-K2A0W7-F1
#
_entry.id   AF-K2A0W7-F1
#
_cell.length_a   1.000
_cell.length_b   1.000
_cell.length_c   1.000
_cell.angle_alpha   90.00
_cell.angle_beta   90.00
_cell.angle_gamma   90.00
#
_symmetry.space_group_name_H-M   'P 1'
#
loop_
_entity.id
_entity.type
_entity.pdbx_description
1 polymer ?
#
loop_
_entity_poly.entity_id
_entity_poly.type
_entity_poly.pdbx_seq_one_letter_code
_entity_poly.pdbx_strand_id
1 'polypeptide(L)'
;MRHIPVLPNEVVSNLNLKPGAKVIDCTLGDAGHSELMLEKIGPKGKLLGIDADPESLLRAKKFLDKFGKQAIFARDNFTKLKKIVEENDFENVDAILMDLGWSTPQFKERGRGFSFETDELLDMRYGSVGETAADILNQYTVADLIKIFKYYGEEKLSTEIALEIAQAR
;
A
#
# COMPACT_ATOMS: atom_id res chain seq x y z
N MET A 1 -13.28 9.36 3.96
CA MET A 1 -12.31 9.94 4.92
C MET A 1 -10.91 9.92 4.30
N ARG A 2 -10.03 10.88 4.62
CA ARG A 2 -8.61 10.83 4.19
C ARG A 2 -7.79 10.11 5.25
N HIS A 3 -6.92 9.19 4.84
CA HIS A 3 -5.99 8.52 5.75
C HIS A 3 -5.01 9.53 6.36
N ILE A 4 -4.79 9.44 7.68
CA ILE A 4 -3.81 10.23 8.40
C ILE A 4 -2.51 9.42 8.44
N PRO A 5 -1.39 9.98 7.93
CA PRO A 5 -0.10 9.27 7.91
C PRO A 5 0.39 8.96 9.33
N VAL A 6 1.06 7.82 9.49
CA VAL A 6 1.67 7.39 10.77
C VAL A 6 3.02 8.06 10.93
N LEU A 7 3.30 8.64 12.11
CA LEU A 7 4.58 9.31 12.42
C LEU A 7 5.03 10.36 11.36
N PRO A 8 4.16 11.28 10.93
CA PRO A 8 4.46 12.17 9.80
C PRO A 8 5.66 13.09 10.05
N ASN A 9 5.81 13.57 11.29
CA ASN A 9 6.88 14.48 11.65
C ASN A 9 8.23 13.75 11.70
N GLU A 10 8.25 12.56 12.27
CA GLU A 10 9.42 11.71 12.38
C GLU A 10 9.90 11.29 11.01
N VAL A 11 9.01 10.85 10.12
CA VAL A 11 9.34 10.48 8.74
C VAL A 11 9.97 11.66 8.01
N VAL A 12 9.29 12.81 7.96
CA VAL A 12 9.80 13.98 7.21
C VAL A 12 11.11 14.51 7.79
N SER A 13 11.28 14.46 9.12
CA SER A 13 12.51 14.92 9.78
C SER A 13 13.69 13.98 9.51
N ASN A 14 13.48 12.66 9.59
CA ASN A 14 14.55 11.68 9.41
C ASN A 14 14.97 11.50 7.95
N LEU A 15 14.04 11.68 7.00
CA LEU A 15 14.40 11.72 5.57
C LEU A 15 15.31 12.90 5.22
N ASN A 16 15.42 13.92 6.09
CA ASN A 16 16.34 15.05 5.96
C ASN A 16 16.30 15.73 4.58
N LEU A 17 15.10 15.79 4.00
CA LEU A 17 14.86 16.22 2.63
C LEU A 17 15.37 17.65 2.38
N LYS A 18 16.03 17.82 1.23
CA LYS A 18 16.57 19.10 0.78
C LYS A 18 15.70 19.69 -0.33
N PRO A 19 15.66 21.03 -0.46
CA PRO A 19 15.03 21.66 -1.60
C PRO A 19 15.61 21.13 -2.92
N GLY A 20 14.75 20.72 -3.85
CA GLY A 20 15.16 20.14 -5.13
C GLY A 20 15.34 18.62 -5.14
N ALA A 21 15.15 17.93 -4.01
CA ALA A 21 15.34 16.48 -3.94
C ALA A 21 14.35 15.69 -4.82
N LYS A 22 14.80 14.52 -5.30
CA LYS A 22 13.98 13.49 -5.95
C LYS A 22 13.67 12.40 -4.93
N VAL A 23 12.39 12.20 -4.65
CA VAL A 23 11.92 11.27 -3.63
C VAL A 23 10.98 10.23 -4.22
N ILE A 24 11.01 9.01 -3.69
CA ILE A 24 10.07 7.94 -4.04
C ILE A 24 9.23 7.62 -2.81
N ASP A 25 7.91 7.57 -3.00
CA ASP A 25 6.97 6.98 -2.05
C ASP A 25 6.47 5.66 -2.64
N CYS A 26 6.92 4.54 -2.08
CA CYS A 26 6.59 3.20 -2.57
C CYS A 26 5.19 2.72 -2.17
N THR A 27 4.51 3.47 -1.31
CA THR A 27 3.24 3.09 -0.66
C THR A 27 2.33 4.32 -0.61
N LEU A 28 2.08 4.91 -1.78
CA LEU A 28 1.53 6.26 -1.90
C LEU A 28 0.22 6.46 -1.12
N GLY A 29 -0.69 5.48 -1.14
CA GLY A 29 -1.96 5.54 -0.42
C GLY A 29 -2.76 6.81 -0.76
N ASP A 30 -3.20 7.53 0.26
CA ASP A 30 -3.86 8.85 0.15
C ASP A 30 -2.87 10.04 0.06
N ALA A 31 -1.59 9.75 -0.18
CA ALA A 31 -0.51 10.71 -0.34
C ALA A 31 -0.24 11.63 0.88
N GLY A 32 -0.54 11.16 2.10
CA GLY A 32 -0.31 11.95 3.33
C GLY A 32 1.17 12.32 3.52
N HIS A 33 2.06 11.31 3.52
CA HIS A 33 3.50 11.56 3.57
C HIS A 33 4.02 12.30 2.33
N SER A 34 3.57 11.87 1.16
CA SER A 34 3.93 12.47 -0.13
C SER A 34 3.64 13.98 -0.21
N GLU A 35 2.51 14.46 0.31
CA GLU A 35 2.19 15.89 0.37
C GLU A 35 3.21 16.65 1.24
N LEU A 36 3.53 16.13 2.42
CA LEU A 36 4.52 16.74 3.31
C LEU A 36 5.93 16.74 2.70
N MET A 37 6.31 15.66 2.01
CA MET A 37 7.59 15.58 1.31
C MET A 37 7.66 16.59 0.17
N LEU A 38 6.60 16.73 -0.64
CA LEU A 38 6.51 17.71 -1.72
C LEU A 38 6.61 19.16 -1.20
N GLU A 39 5.97 19.47 -0.09
CA GLU A 39 6.08 20.78 0.57
C GLU A 39 7.52 21.06 1.03
N LYS A 40 8.23 20.03 1.52
CA LYS A 40 9.60 20.15 2.02
C LYS A 40 10.65 20.31 0.91
N ILE A 41 10.52 19.56 -0.19
CA ILE A 41 11.46 19.60 -1.32
C ILE A 41 11.22 20.83 -2.22
N GLY A 42 10.04 21.44 -2.14
CA GLY A 42 9.72 22.69 -2.84
C GLY A 42 9.71 22.56 -4.37
N PRO A 43 9.58 23.68 -5.10
CA PRO A 43 9.15 23.71 -6.51
C PRO A 43 10.12 23.07 -7.52
N LYS A 44 11.36 22.80 -7.11
CA LYS A 44 12.37 22.14 -7.94
C LYS A 44 12.46 20.64 -7.69
N GLY A 45 11.86 20.15 -6.60
CA GLY A 45 11.88 18.74 -6.25
C GLY A 45 10.89 17.94 -7.09
N LYS A 46 11.02 16.62 -7.02
CA LYS A 46 10.08 15.70 -7.65
C LYS A 46 9.77 14.53 -6.74
N LEU A 47 8.55 14.03 -6.83
CA LEU A 47 8.08 12.84 -6.16
C LEU A 47 7.65 11.82 -7.23
N LEU A 48 8.09 10.58 -7.09
CA LEU A 48 7.49 9.42 -7.76
C LEU A 48 6.69 8.62 -6.72
N GLY A 49 5.36 8.68 -6.81
CA GLY A 49 4.43 7.93 -5.98
C GLY A 49 4.01 6.62 -6.66
N ILE A 50 4.17 5.50 -5.95
CA ILE A 50 3.86 4.16 -6.42
C ILE A 50 2.77 3.57 -5.53
N ASP A 51 1.73 2.99 -6.15
CA ASP A 51 0.76 2.16 -5.44
C ASP A 51 0.18 1.09 -6.37
N ALA A 52 -0.03 -0.11 -5.84
CA ALA A 52 -0.68 -1.19 -6.56
C ALA A 52 -2.21 -1.01 -6.65
N ASP A 53 -2.79 -0.24 -5.72
CA ASP A 53 -4.21 -0.02 -5.65
C ASP A 53 -4.65 1.13 -6.56
N PRO A 54 -5.49 0.87 -7.60
CA PRO A 54 -5.96 1.92 -8.49
C PRO A 54 -6.76 3.01 -7.78
N GLU A 55 -7.48 2.69 -6.70
CA GLU A 55 -8.28 3.67 -5.97
C GLU A 55 -7.40 4.63 -5.16
N SER A 56 -6.32 4.13 -4.55
CA SER A 56 -5.33 4.95 -3.86
C SER A 56 -4.72 5.97 -4.82
N LEU A 57 -4.29 5.53 -6.01
CA LEU A 57 -3.75 6.45 -7.03
C LEU A 57 -4.74 7.52 -7.48
N LEU A 58 -6.00 7.16 -7.69
CA LEU A 58 -7.03 8.14 -8.07
C LEU A 58 -7.23 9.22 -7.01
N ARG A 59 -7.16 8.83 -5.73
CA ARG A 59 -7.29 9.76 -4.60
C ARG A 59 -6.03 10.60 -4.40
N ALA A 60 -4.85 9.98 -4.46
CA ALA A 60 -3.57 10.68 -4.40
C ALA A 60 -3.45 11.76 -5.47
N LYS A 61 -3.87 11.48 -6.72
CA LYS A 61 -3.88 12.48 -7.80
C LYS A 61 -4.73 13.70 -7.47
N LYS A 62 -5.87 13.52 -6.78
CA LYS A 62 -6.71 14.64 -6.33
C LYS A 62 -6.05 15.45 -5.22
N PHE A 63 -5.44 14.78 -4.23
CA PHE A 63 -4.77 15.47 -3.12
C PHE A 63 -3.49 16.19 -3.55
N LEU A 64 -2.78 15.66 -4.53
CA LEU A 64 -1.52 16.21 -5.02
C LEU A 64 -1.66 17.12 -6.25
N ASP A 65 -2.88 17.43 -6.68
CA ASP A 65 -3.15 18.24 -7.89
C ASP A 65 -2.41 19.60 -7.86
N LYS A 66 -2.34 20.22 -6.68
CA LYS A 66 -1.63 21.50 -6.44
C LYS A 66 -0.13 21.48 -6.79
N PHE A 67 0.50 20.30 -6.82
CA PHE A 67 1.93 20.15 -7.13
C PHE A 67 2.21 19.94 -8.62
N GLY A 68 1.17 19.66 -9.41
CA GLY A 68 1.25 19.48 -10.86
C GLY A 68 2.31 18.46 -11.26
N LYS A 69 3.23 18.87 -12.15
CA LYS A 69 4.27 17.99 -12.73
C LYS A 69 5.34 17.52 -11.75
N GLN A 70 5.36 18.02 -10.51
CA GLN A 70 6.28 17.53 -9.48
C GLN A 70 5.89 16.13 -9.00
N ALA A 71 4.60 15.79 -9.04
CA ALA A 71 4.09 14.49 -8.62
C ALA A 71 3.91 13.57 -9.85
N ILE A 72 4.72 12.52 -9.91
CA ILE A 72 4.67 11.47 -10.92
C ILE A 72 4.05 10.24 -10.27
N PHE A 73 3.20 9.52 -11.00
CA PHE A 73 2.40 8.43 -10.46
C PHE A 73 2.61 7.14 -11.26
N ALA A 74 2.93 6.04 -10.58
CA ALA A 74 3.06 4.73 -11.19
C ALA A 74 2.10 3.72 -10.51
N ARG A 75 1.30 3.03 -11.33
CA ARG A 75 0.45 1.92 -10.86
C ARG A 75 1.15 0.58 -11.03
N ASP A 76 1.93 0.20 -10.03
CA ASP A 76 2.54 -1.12 -9.99
C ASP A 76 2.90 -1.48 -8.54
N ASN A 77 3.38 -2.70 -8.32
CA ASN A 77 3.88 -3.13 -7.04
C ASN A 77 5.32 -2.62 -6.83
N PHE A 78 5.62 -2.10 -5.64
CA PHE A 78 6.95 -1.63 -5.28
C PHE A 78 8.05 -2.71 -5.39
N THR A 79 7.70 -4.00 -5.45
CA THR A 79 8.66 -5.07 -5.76
C THR A 79 9.33 -4.89 -7.13
N LYS A 80 8.75 -4.09 -8.02
CA LYS A 80 9.30 -3.75 -9.34
C LYS A 80 9.96 -2.36 -9.36
N LEU A 81 10.32 -1.81 -8.20
CA LEU A 81 10.84 -0.44 -8.06
C LEU A 81 11.89 -0.07 -9.11
N LYS A 82 12.89 -0.92 -9.36
CA LYS A 82 13.94 -0.66 -10.35
C LYS A 82 13.35 -0.39 -11.75
N LYS A 83 12.47 -1.28 -12.21
CA LYS A 83 11.80 -1.15 -13.51
C LYS A 83 10.96 0.12 -13.56
N ILE A 84 10.22 0.42 -12.49
CA ILE A 84 9.35 1.61 -12.41
C ILE A 84 10.19 2.89 -12.50
N VAL A 85 11.36 2.93 -11.85
CA VAL A 85 12.29 4.07 -11.92
C VAL A 85 12.81 4.28 -13.34
N GLU A 86 13.21 3.20 -14.01
CA GLU A 86 13.69 3.23 -15.41
C GLU A 86 12.60 3.72 -16.36
N GLU A 87 11.37 3.20 -16.25
CA GLU A 87 10.23 3.59 -17.10
C GLU A 87 9.78 5.06 -16.94
N ASN A 88 10.14 5.70 -15.83
CA ASN A 88 9.78 7.09 -15.52
C ASN A 88 10.97 8.07 -15.60
N ASP A 89 12.13 7.62 -16.10
CA ASP A 89 13.38 8.40 -16.12
C ASP A 89 13.70 9.03 -14.74
N PHE A 90 13.43 8.29 -13.66
CA PHE A 90 13.46 8.80 -12.29
C PHE A 90 14.76 8.49 -11.54
N GLU A 91 15.90 8.62 -12.20
CA GLU A 91 17.22 8.29 -11.64
C GLU A 91 17.72 9.31 -10.58
N ASN A 92 18.79 8.97 -9.85
CA ASN A 92 19.42 9.83 -8.82
C ASN A 92 18.45 10.24 -7.71
N VAL A 93 17.89 9.24 -7.02
CA VAL A 93 16.92 9.39 -5.94
C VAL A 93 17.63 9.73 -4.64
N ASP A 94 17.16 10.76 -3.94
CA ASP A 94 17.71 11.21 -2.66
C ASP A 94 17.10 10.47 -1.46
N ALA A 95 15.85 10.03 -1.57
CA ALA A 95 15.15 9.32 -0.51
C ALA A 95 14.04 8.38 -1.03
N ILE A 96 13.81 7.30 -0.29
CA ILE A 96 12.74 6.32 -0.54
C ILE A 96 11.98 6.12 0.77
N LEU A 97 10.64 6.21 0.70
CA LEU A 97 9.72 5.91 1.79
C LEU A 97 8.96 4.60 1.50
N MET A 98 8.82 3.76 2.52
CA MET A 98 7.92 2.61 2.53
C MET A 98 7.15 2.60 3.85
N ASP A 99 5.85 2.92 3.78
CA ASP A 99 4.89 2.83 4.88
C ASP A 99 4.06 1.55 4.68
N LEU A 100 4.53 0.46 5.30
CA LEU A 100 3.95 -0.87 5.12
C LEU A 100 2.71 -1.04 5.98
N GLY A 101 1.60 -1.41 5.36
CA GLY A 101 0.34 -1.65 6.05
C GLY A 101 -0.83 -1.46 5.10
N TRP A 102 -1.99 -1.08 5.66
CA TRP A 102 -3.17 -0.69 4.89
C TRP A 102 -3.61 0.72 5.27
N SER A 103 -4.23 1.41 4.31
CA SER A 103 -4.88 2.69 4.54
C SER A 103 -6.27 2.53 5.17
N THR A 104 -6.72 3.54 5.90
CA THR A 104 -8.06 3.56 6.50
C THR A 104 -9.19 3.36 5.49
N PRO A 105 -9.16 3.95 4.27
CA PRO A 105 -10.17 3.67 3.26
C PRO A 105 -10.22 2.20 2.82
N GLN A 106 -9.09 1.49 2.77
CA GLN A 106 -9.07 0.06 2.43
C GLN A 106 -9.83 -0.77 3.45
N PHE A 107 -9.72 -0.41 4.73
CA PHE A 107 -10.45 -1.09 5.80
C PHE A 107 -11.94 -0.75 5.88
N LYS A 108 -12.33 0.49 5.55
CA LYS A 108 -13.67 1.01 5.89
C LYS A 108 -14.57 1.39 4.72
N GLU A 109 -14.01 1.62 3.53
CA GLU A 109 -14.74 2.23 2.40
C GLU A 109 -14.74 1.34 1.15
N ARG A 110 -13.72 0.48 0.96
CA ARG A 110 -13.53 -0.25 -0.30
C ARG A 110 -14.33 -1.54 -0.42
N GLY A 111 -14.91 -2.05 0.67
CA GLY A 111 -15.75 -3.25 0.61
C GLY A 111 -15.00 -4.52 0.21
N ARG A 112 -13.70 -4.60 0.52
CA ARG A 112 -12.80 -5.69 0.07
C ARG A 112 -12.57 -6.77 1.13
N GLY A 113 -13.25 -6.72 2.26
CA GLY A 113 -13.13 -7.75 3.30
C GLY A 113 -11.79 -7.71 4.05
N PHE A 114 -11.16 -6.54 4.16
CA PHE A 114 -10.01 -6.37 5.05
C PHE A 114 -10.42 -6.28 6.53
N SER A 115 -11.66 -5.88 6.80
CA SER A 115 -12.25 -5.83 8.12
C SER A 115 -13.25 -6.96 8.31
N PHE A 116 -13.38 -7.43 9.55
CA PHE A 116 -14.46 -8.31 9.99
C PHE A 116 -15.58 -7.55 10.72
N GLU A 117 -15.52 -6.21 10.78
CA GLU A 117 -16.55 -5.37 11.40
C GLU A 117 -17.84 -5.30 10.58
N THR A 118 -17.73 -5.50 9.27
CA THR A 118 -18.82 -5.41 8.29
C THR A 118 -18.86 -6.67 7.42
N ASP A 119 -20.06 -7.04 6.97
CA ASP A 119 -20.24 -8.15 6.03
C ASP A 119 -19.82 -7.70 4.62
N GLU A 120 -18.69 -8.23 4.14
CA GLU A 120 -18.05 -7.85 2.88
C GLU A 120 -17.54 -9.09 2.15
N LEU A 121 -17.27 -8.95 0.84
CA LEU A 121 -16.65 -10.01 0.06
C LEU A 121 -15.25 -10.33 0.62
N LEU A 122 -14.93 -11.62 0.76
CA LEU A 122 -13.59 -12.10 1.12
C LEU A 122 -12.61 -11.93 -0.07
N ASP A 123 -12.31 -10.68 -0.42
CA ASP A 123 -11.36 -10.36 -1.50
C ASP A 123 -9.93 -10.24 -0.96
N MET A 124 -9.69 -9.26 -0.07
CA MET A 124 -8.41 -8.89 0.54
C MET A 124 -7.26 -8.56 -0.44
N ARG A 125 -7.51 -8.40 -1.74
CA ARG A 125 -6.47 -7.96 -2.67
C ARG A 125 -6.25 -6.44 -2.61
N TYR A 126 -4.98 -6.07 -2.56
CA TYR A 126 -4.53 -4.68 -2.62
C TYR A 126 -4.74 -4.09 -4.02
N GLY A 127 -4.44 -4.86 -5.05
CA GLY A 127 -4.74 -4.53 -6.46
C GLY A 127 -5.87 -5.37 -7.01
N SER A 128 -5.85 -5.62 -8.32
CA SER A 128 -6.88 -6.40 -9.02
C SER A 128 -6.35 -7.70 -9.63
N VAL A 129 -5.20 -8.18 -9.18
CA VAL A 129 -4.49 -9.35 -9.73
C VAL A 129 -4.26 -10.38 -8.63
N GLY A 130 -4.39 -11.66 -8.99
CA GLY A 130 -4.18 -12.78 -8.08
C GLY A 130 -5.47 -13.35 -7.49
N GLU A 131 -5.29 -14.38 -6.68
CA GLU A 131 -6.36 -15.08 -5.94
C GLU A 131 -6.94 -14.19 -4.85
N THR A 132 -8.25 -14.29 -4.65
CA THR A 132 -8.94 -13.66 -3.52
C THR A 132 -8.73 -14.47 -2.24
N ALA A 133 -9.00 -13.88 -1.07
CA ALA A 133 -9.06 -14.63 0.18
C ALA A 133 -10.10 -15.77 0.11
N ALA A 134 -11.24 -15.55 -0.55
CA ALA A 134 -12.23 -16.58 -0.82
C ALA A 134 -11.65 -17.75 -1.63
N ASP A 135 -10.89 -17.47 -2.69
CA ASP A 135 -10.26 -18.51 -3.50
C ASP A 135 -9.29 -19.35 -2.66
N ILE A 136 -8.44 -18.69 -1.87
CA ILE A 136 -7.50 -19.35 -0.96
C ILE A 136 -8.24 -20.26 0.02
N LEU A 137 -9.23 -19.74 0.74
CA LEU A 137 -9.97 -20.50 1.77
C LEU A 137 -10.71 -21.70 1.17
N ASN A 138 -11.31 -21.54 -0.01
CA ASN A 138 -12.11 -22.59 -0.64
C ASN A 138 -11.27 -23.64 -1.37
N GLN A 139 -10.09 -23.28 -1.89
CA GLN A 139 -9.31 -24.16 -2.77
C GLN A 139 -8.08 -24.77 -2.10
N TYR A 140 -7.49 -24.09 -1.11
CA TYR A 140 -6.24 -24.58 -0.51
C TYR A 140 -6.49 -25.81 0.38
N THR A 141 -5.45 -26.63 0.55
CA THR A 141 -5.52 -27.76 1.48
C THR A 141 -5.49 -27.28 2.93
N VAL A 142 -6.01 -28.08 3.86
CA VAL A 142 -5.88 -27.81 5.31
C VAL A 142 -4.42 -27.57 5.68
N ALA A 143 -3.49 -28.36 5.15
CA ALA A 143 -2.06 -28.21 5.42
C ALA A 143 -1.49 -26.86 4.94
N ASP A 144 -2.00 -26.32 3.82
CA ASP A 144 -1.57 -25.02 3.32
C ASP A 144 -2.17 -23.88 4.15
N LEU A 145 -3.43 -23.98 4.56
CA LEU A 145 -4.08 -23.02 5.45
C LEU A 145 -3.38 -22.97 6.83
N ILE A 146 -3.01 -24.12 7.41
CA ILE A 146 -2.24 -24.18 8.66
C ILE A 146 -0.94 -23.39 8.53
N LYS A 147 -0.20 -23.57 7.43
CA LYS A 147 1.05 -22.84 7.19
C LYS A 147 0.79 -21.34 7.13
N ILE A 148 -0.21 -20.89 6.40
CA ILE A 148 -0.55 -19.46 6.27
C ILE A 148 -0.82 -18.86 7.65
N PHE A 149 -1.75 -19.45 8.42
CA PHE A 149 -2.12 -18.90 9.73
C PHE A 149 -0.97 -18.96 10.74
N LYS A 150 -0.18 -20.04 10.71
CA LYS A 150 0.96 -20.19 11.62
C LYS A 150 2.10 -19.21 11.31
N TYR A 151 2.49 -19.06 10.05
CA TYR A 151 3.67 -18.28 9.67
C TYR A 151 3.37 -16.79 9.52
N TYR A 152 2.20 -16.43 8.96
CA TYR A 152 1.86 -15.02 8.73
C TYR A 152 0.95 -14.43 9.81
N GLY A 153 0.11 -15.27 10.43
CA GLY A 153 -0.75 -14.85 11.54
C GLY A 153 -0.13 -15.07 12.92
N GLU A 154 0.99 -15.80 13.01
CA GLU A 154 1.57 -16.26 14.28
C GLU A 154 0.54 -17.00 15.17
N GLU A 155 -0.45 -17.65 14.55
CA GLU A 155 -1.64 -18.18 15.22
C GLU A 155 -1.39 -19.58 15.81
N LYS A 156 -1.60 -19.70 17.12
CA LYS A 156 -1.40 -20.93 17.90
C LYS A 156 -2.47 -21.98 17.58
N LEU A 157 -3.69 -21.54 17.30
CA LEU A 157 -4.83 -22.38 16.90
C LEU A 157 -4.90 -22.59 15.39
N SER A 158 -3.78 -22.44 14.68
CA SER A 158 -3.72 -22.55 13.22
C SER A 158 -4.25 -23.88 12.70
N THR A 159 -4.10 -24.97 13.47
CA THR A 159 -4.63 -26.30 13.09
C THR A 159 -6.15 -26.35 13.21
N GLU A 160 -6.67 -25.93 14.35
CA GLU A 160 -8.09 -25.90 14.67
C GLU A 160 -8.85 -24.99 13.69
N ILE A 161 -8.36 -23.77 13.47
CA ILE A 161 -8.98 -22.81 12.54
C ILE A 161 -9.02 -23.37 11.10
N ALA A 162 -7.92 -23.97 10.63
CA ALA A 162 -7.87 -24.52 9.27
C ALA A 162 -8.83 -25.72 9.08
N LEU A 163 -9.01 -26.55 10.12
CA LEU A 163 -9.96 -27.66 10.11
C LEU A 163 -11.41 -27.16 10.07
N GLU A 164 -11.74 -26.16 10.90
CA GLU A 164 -13.08 -25.56 10.92
C GLU A 164 -13.42 -24.90 9.57
N ILE A 165 -12.48 -24.16 8.97
CA ILE A 165 -12.67 -23.58 7.63
C ILE A 165 -12.93 -24.67 6.58
N ALA A 166 -12.15 -25.77 6.61
CA ALA A 166 -12.31 -26.85 5.65
C ALA A 166 -13.61 -27.65 5.85
N GLN A 167 -14.18 -27.65 7.05
CA GLN A 167 -15.48 -28.24 7.35
C GLN A 167 -16.64 -27.33 6.93
N ALA A 168 -16.45 -26.01 6.99
CA ALA A 168 -17.49 -25.02 6.70
C ALA A 168 -17.69 -24.72 5.20
N ARG A 169 -16.72 -25.07 4.35
CA ARG A 169 -16.80 -24.92 2.88
C ARG A 169 -17.54 -26.08 2.21
#